data_AF-A0A170QCT3-F1
#
_entry.id   AF-A0A170QCT3-F1
#
_cell.length_a   1.000
_cell.length_b   1.000
_cell.length_c   1.000
_cell.angle_alpha   90.00
_cell.angle_beta   90.00
_cell.angle_gamma   90.00
#
_symmetry.space_group_name_H-M   'P 1'
#
loop_
_entity.id
_entity.type
_entity.pdbx_description
1 polymer ?
#
loop_
_entity_poly.entity_id
_entity_poly.type
_entity_poly.pdbx_seq_one_letter_code
_entity_poly.pdbx_strand_id
1 'polypeptide(L)'
;MGLDTQGMGSFNSADSLMRYDVKAMGFFMAASKNWVTPLGNLGIHAGTNYNFAEVNDGDKDINYFFGMDIEFNPEFSVLMEYNAALNENDMTAKTMSISRGGYLNAAIRWTFVEHLHIEMDFNNLLFDDEKVDYFQRELKITYIEYF
;
A
#
# COMPACT_ATOMS: atom_id res chain seq x y z
N MET A 1 -12.95 8.74 3.90
CA MET A 1 -12.32 9.70 2.97
C MET A 1 -11.20 10.40 3.71
N GLY A 2 -10.12 10.77 3.03
CA GLY A 2 -8.95 11.35 3.65
C GLY A 2 -8.05 12.04 2.63
N LEU A 3 -6.93 12.53 3.12
CA LEU A 3 -5.94 13.28 2.36
C LEU A 3 -4.55 12.79 2.76
N ASP A 4 -3.76 12.40 1.76
CA ASP A 4 -2.38 11.98 1.93
C ASP A 4 -1.55 12.57 0.80
N THR A 5 -0.65 13.48 1.13
CA THR A 5 0.20 14.19 0.15
C THR A 5 1.63 13.67 0.14
N GLN A 6 1.92 12.57 0.82
CA GLN A 6 3.27 12.06 0.98
C GLN A 6 3.49 10.83 0.08
N GLY A 7 4.38 10.97 -0.90
CA GLY A 7 4.86 9.83 -1.68
C GLY A 7 5.86 8.98 -0.89
N MET A 8 6.08 7.74 -1.33
CA MET A 8 6.93 6.77 -0.63
C MET A 8 8.09 6.27 -1.49
N GLY A 9 9.20 5.93 -0.85
CA GLY A 9 10.40 5.43 -1.51
C GLY A 9 11.38 6.55 -1.88
N SER A 10 12.16 6.33 -2.94
CA SER A 10 13.15 7.29 -3.43
C SER A 10 12.47 8.42 -4.20
N PHE A 11 12.99 9.64 -4.08
CA PHE A 11 12.52 10.76 -4.88
C PHE A 11 13.26 10.81 -6.22
N ASN A 12 12.52 10.88 -7.31
CA ASN A 12 13.04 10.88 -8.67
C ASN A 12 12.94 12.28 -9.29
N SER A 13 14.10 12.93 -9.42
CA SER A 13 14.25 14.28 -10.00
C SER A 13 14.65 14.29 -11.48
N ALA A 14 14.76 13.12 -12.11
CA ALA A 14 15.11 12.98 -13.52
C ALA A 14 13.90 13.22 -14.44
N ASP A 15 14.17 13.74 -15.65
CA ASP A 15 13.18 14.17 -16.65
C ASP A 15 12.06 15.05 -16.06
N SER A 16 10.82 14.91 -16.55
CA SER A 16 9.64 15.66 -16.08
C SER A 16 8.93 15.01 -14.89
N LEU A 17 9.43 13.92 -14.31
CA LEU A 17 8.64 13.10 -13.40
C LEU A 17 8.44 13.74 -12.01
N MET A 18 9.53 14.19 -11.36
CA MET A 18 9.53 14.96 -10.10
C MET A 18 8.59 14.39 -9.01
N ARG A 19 8.75 13.10 -8.69
CA ARG A 19 7.87 12.35 -7.78
C ARG A 19 8.61 11.21 -7.07
N TYR A 20 7.97 10.61 -6.07
CA TYR A 20 8.46 9.41 -5.40
C TYR A 20 8.22 8.11 -6.20
N ASP A 21 8.88 7.01 -5.80
CA ASP A 21 8.73 5.69 -6.41
C ASP A 21 7.28 5.22 -6.40
N VAL A 22 6.60 5.36 -5.26
CA VAL A 22 5.15 5.18 -5.12
C VAL A 22 4.53 6.56 -4.90
N LYS A 23 3.60 6.93 -5.77
CA LYS A 23 2.89 8.21 -5.66
C LYS A 23 2.09 8.30 -4.36
N ALA A 24 2.01 9.50 -3.80
CA ALA A 24 1.05 9.85 -2.76
C ALA A 24 -0.37 9.51 -3.22
N MET A 25 -1.27 9.18 -2.28
CA MET A 25 -2.68 8.94 -2.66
C MET A 25 -3.40 10.23 -3.09
N GLY A 26 -3.00 11.38 -2.57
CA GLY A 26 -3.76 12.62 -2.66
C GLY A 26 -5.08 12.55 -1.91
N PHE A 27 -6.17 12.96 -2.54
CA PHE A 27 -7.50 12.77 -1.96
C PHE A 27 -7.95 11.33 -2.20
N PHE A 28 -8.40 10.64 -1.14
CA PHE A 28 -8.84 9.26 -1.25
C PHE A 28 -10.17 8.99 -0.55
N MET A 29 -10.88 7.99 -1.04
CA MET A 29 -12.07 7.41 -0.43
C MET A 29 -11.90 5.90 -0.33
N ALA A 30 -12.28 5.35 0.82
CA ALA A 30 -12.25 3.92 1.07
C ALA A 30 -13.55 3.51 1.76
N ALA A 31 -14.00 2.29 1.46
CA ALA A 31 -15.09 1.61 2.14
C ALA A 31 -14.62 0.22 2.56
N SER A 32 -15.12 -0.23 3.71
CA SER A 32 -14.70 -1.48 4.34
C SER A 32 -15.91 -2.21 4.88
N LYS A 33 -15.85 -3.54 4.90
CA LYS A 33 -16.82 -4.36 5.60
C LYS A 33 -16.16 -5.61 6.15
N ASN A 34 -16.60 -6.00 7.34
CA ASN A 34 -16.11 -7.17 8.04
C ASN A 34 -17.20 -8.25 8.09
N TRP A 35 -16.78 -9.51 8.02
CA TRP A 35 -17.63 -10.67 8.17
C TRP A 35 -16.98 -11.69 9.10
N VAL A 36 -17.78 -12.26 10.00
CA VAL A 36 -17.36 -13.44 10.75
C VAL A 36 -17.47 -14.66 9.83
N THR A 37 -16.36 -15.36 9.64
CA THR A 37 -16.26 -16.58 8.84
C THR A 37 -15.80 -17.75 9.72
N PRO A 38 -15.89 -19.01 9.25
CA PRO A 38 -15.33 -20.14 9.98
C PRO A 38 -13.81 -20.08 10.19
N LEU A 39 -13.10 -19.25 9.41
CA LEU A 39 -11.65 -19.07 9.49
C LEU A 39 -11.23 -17.88 10.36
N GLY A 40 -12.20 -17.14 10.92
CA GLY A 40 -11.94 -15.90 11.67
C GLY A 40 -12.71 -14.70 11.12
N ASN A 41 -12.34 -13.51 11.58
CA ASN A 41 -12.90 -12.26 11.08
C ASN A 41 -12.22 -11.86 9.76
N LEU A 42 -13.00 -11.70 8.69
CA LEU A 42 -12.53 -11.31 7.36
C LEU A 42 -12.92 -9.85 7.11
N GLY A 43 -11.95 -8.97 6.97
CA GLY A 43 -12.11 -7.61 6.44
C GLY A 43 -11.89 -7.58 4.93
N ILE A 44 -12.77 -6.88 4.21
CA ILE A 44 -12.52 -6.50 2.81
C ILE A 44 -12.61 -4.98 2.69
N HIS A 45 -11.66 -4.42 1.95
CA HIS A 45 -11.46 -2.99 1.75
C HIS A 45 -11.36 -2.71 0.26
N ALA A 46 -11.97 -1.61 -0.17
CA ALA A 46 -11.76 -1.08 -1.51
C ALA A 46 -11.77 0.44 -1.46
N GLY A 47 -11.00 1.05 -2.33
CA GLY A 47 -10.94 2.50 -2.40
C GLY A 47 -10.42 3.02 -3.72
N THR A 48 -10.46 4.34 -3.81
CA THR A 48 -10.02 5.10 -4.96
C THR A 48 -9.32 6.36 -4.49
N ASN A 49 -8.36 6.84 -5.27
CA ASN A 49 -7.59 8.03 -4.95
C ASN A 49 -7.24 8.84 -6.20
N TYR A 50 -6.97 10.13 -5.98
CA TYR A 50 -6.51 11.07 -7.00
C TYR A 50 -5.37 11.92 -6.44
N ASN A 51 -4.19 11.74 -7.03
CA ASN A 51 -2.99 12.49 -6.68
C ASN A 51 -2.97 13.84 -7.41
N PHE A 52 -2.98 14.92 -6.63
CA PHE A 52 -2.87 16.29 -7.13
C PHE A 52 -1.53 16.96 -6.77
N ALA A 53 -0.65 16.26 -6.04
CA ALA A 53 0.62 16.76 -5.54
C ALA A 53 1.79 16.44 -6.48
N GLU A 54 1.77 15.28 -7.13
CA GLU A 54 2.84 14.76 -8.00
C GLU A 54 2.35 14.67 -9.45
N VAL A 55 2.12 15.84 -10.06
CA VAL A 55 1.46 16.00 -11.38
C VAL A 55 2.39 16.40 -12.52
N ASN A 56 3.70 16.50 -12.24
CA ASN A 56 4.68 17.02 -13.21
C ASN A 56 4.90 16.06 -14.40
N ASP A 57 4.62 14.77 -14.21
CA ASP A 57 4.60 13.76 -15.27
C ASP A 57 3.38 13.87 -16.19
N GLY A 58 2.42 14.76 -15.87
CA GLY A 58 1.22 15.00 -16.67
C GLY A 58 0.08 14.01 -16.40
N ASP A 59 0.29 13.04 -15.51
CA ASP A 59 -0.68 12.02 -15.15
C ASP A 59 -1.83 12.63 -14.30
N LYS A 60 -3.06 12.23 -14.62
CA LYS A 60 -4.29 12.66 -13.94
C LYS A 60 -5.24 11.49 -13.71
N ASP A 61 -4.74 10.27 -13.84
CA ASP A 61 -5.59 9.09 -13.75
C ASP A 61 -6.05 8.87 -12.31
N ILE A 62 -7.30 8.43 -12.19
CA ILE A 62 -7.85 7.98 -10.91
C ILE A 62 -7.30 6.58 -10.66
N ASN A 63 -6.81 6.36 -9.44
CA ASN A 63 -6.30 5.08 -9.04
C ASN A 63 -7.29 4.32 -8.15
N TYR A 64 -7.13 3.00 -8.07
CA TYR A 64 -7.95 2.10 -7.26
C TYR A 64 -7.06 1.18 -6.43
N PHE A 65 -7.55 0.82 -5.25
CA PHE A 65 -6.89 -0.15 -4.39
C PHE A 65 -7.93 -1.05 -3.72
N PHE A 66 -7.47 -2.24 -3.36
CA PHE A 66 -8.23 -3.29 -2.71
C PHE A 66 -7.39 -3.86 -1.57
N GLY A 67 -8.03 -4.22 -0.47
CA GLY A 67 -7.36 -4.87 0.64
C GLY A 67 -8.23 -5.97 1.24
N MET A 68 -7.57 -6.90 1.91
CA MET A 68 -8.22 -7.89 2.76
C MET A 68 -7.37 -8.15 4.01
N ASP A 69 -8.05 -8.41 5.12
CA ASP A 69 -7.44 -8.93 6.33
C ASP A 69 -8.20 -10.14 6.84
N ILE A 70 -7.48 -11.11 7.39
CA ILE A 70 -8.07 -12.27 8.06
C ILE A 70 -7.44 -12.38 9.44
N GLU A 71 -8.25 -12.21 10.47
CA GLU A 71 -7.89 -12.46 11.86
C GLU A 71 -8.30 -13.89 12.23
N PHE A 72 -7.34 -14.82 12.18
CA PHE A 72 -7.59 -16.24 12.45
C PHE A 72 -7.94 -16.49 13.92
N ASN A 73 -7.32 -15.73 14.82
CA ASN A 73 -7.54 -15.73 16.26
C ASN A 73 -7.09 -14.36 16.82
N PRO A 74 -7.27 -14.08 18.12
CA PRO A 74 -6.92 -12.79 18.71
C PRO A 74 -5.44 -12.40 18.58
N GLU A 75 -4.54 -13.37 18.35
CA GLU A 75 -3.10 -13.14 18.25
C GLU A 75 -2.64 -13.00 16.79
N PHE A 76 -3.22 -13.72 15.83
CA PHE A 76 -2.66 -13.84 14.49
C PHE A 76 -3.61 -13.32 13.41
N SER A 77 -3.11 -12.41 12.59
CA SER A 77 -3.77 -11.98 11.37
C SER A 77 -2.83 -11.91 10.17
N VAL A 78 -3.42 -12.08 8.99
CA VAL A 78 -2.76 -11.89 7.70
C VAL A 78 -3.46 -10.76 6.99
N LEU A 79 -2.68 -9.86 6.40
CA LEU A 79 -3.16 -8.72 5.64
C LEU A 79 -2.62 -8.80 4.21
N MET A 80 -3.40 -8.34 3.26
CA MET A 80 -3.00 -8.20 1.86
C MET A 80 -3.63 -6.95 1.27
N GLU A 81 -2.86 -6.18 0.51
CA GLU A 81 -3.33 -5.00 -0.19
C GLU A 81 -2.82 -5.04 -1.62
N TYR A 82 -3.68 -4.70 -2.57
CA TYR A 82 -3.33 -4.49 -3.96
C TYR A 82 -3.71 -3.07 -4.37
N ASN A 83 -2.72 -2.31 -4.83
CA ASN A 83 -2.89 -1.00 -5.44
C ASN A 83 -2.65 -1.11 -6.94
N ALA A 84 -3.62 -0.72 -7.76
CA ALA A 84 -3.57 -0.89 -9.21
C ALA A 84 -2.55 0.04 -9.89
N ALA A 85 -2.07 1.07 -9.20
CA ALA A 85 -1.10 2.04 -9.70
C ALA A 85 -1.47 2.63 -11.08
N LEU A 86 -2.77 2.88 -11.31
CA LEU A 86 -3.23 3.39 -12.61
C LEU A 86 -2.68 4.78 -12.92
N ASN A 87 -2.41 5.58 -11.90
CA ASN A 87 -1.75 6.88 -11.99
C ASN A 87 -0.22 6.78 -12.10
N GLU A 88 0.27 5.61 -12.48
CA GLU A 88 1.68 5.32 -12.78
C GLU A 88 1.81 4.49 -14.06
N ASN A 89 0.80 4.48 -14.93
CA ASN A 89 0.78 3.71 -16.17
C ASN A 89 1.57 4.39 -17.33
N ASP A 90 1.66 5.73 -17.33
CA ASP A 90 2.20 6.55 -18.41
C ASP A 90 3.61 7.14 -18.08
N MET A 91 4.55 6.30 -17.60
CA MET A 91 5.79 6.79 -16.97
C MET A 91 7.02 7.06 -17.87
N THR A 92 7.77 8.15 -17.61
CA THR A 92 9.23 8.28 -17.91
C THR A 92 9.96 9.23 -16.95
N ALA A 93 11.16 8.96 -16.44
CA ALA A 93 12.43 8.86 -17.19
C ALA A 93 12.85 7.42 -17.56
N LYS A 94 12.36 6.94 -18.71
CA LYS A 94 12.46 5.56 -19.23
C LYS A 94 12.11 4.45 -18.21
N THR A 95 10.84 4.56 -17.81
CA THR A 95 9.95 3.58 -17.16
C THR A 95 10.44 3.03 -15.82
N MET A 96 10.25 3.86 -14.81
CA MET A 96 10.65 3.67 -13.41
C MET A 96 9.74 2.73 -12.60
N SER A 97 8.58 2.29 -13.12
CA SER A 97 7.67 1.42 -12.36
C SER A 97 8.45 0.28 -11.74
N ILE A 98 8.57 0.32 -10.41
CA ILE A 98 9.27 -0.72 -9.66
C ILE A 98 8.36 -1.93 -9.46
N SER A 99 7.20 -1.95 -10.11
CA SER A 99 6.18 -2.99 -10.03
C SER A 99 5.63 -3.39 -11.40
N ARG A 100 5.14 -4.63 -11.50
CA ARG A 100 4.52 -5.22 -12.68
C ARG A 100 3.02 -5.30 -12.51
N GLY A 101 2.34 -4.28 -13.00
CA GLY A 101 0.87 -4.21 -13.02
C GLY A 101 0.24 -3.71 -11.72
N GLY A 102 1.02 -3.13 -10.80
CA GLY A 102 0.54 -2.59 -9.53
C GLY A 102 1.36 -3.09 -8.34
N TYR A 103 1.06 -2.56 -7.15
CA TYR A 103 1.75 -2.89 -5.91
C TYR A 103 0.92 -3.91 -5.11
N LEU A 104 1.50 -5.09 -4.86
CA LEU A 104 0.93 -6.08 -3.94
C LEU A 104 1.70 -6.07 -2.63
N ASN A 105 1.06 -5.66 -1.55
CA ASN A 105 1.61 -5.70 -0.20
C ASN A 105 0.99 -6.87 0.56
N ALA A 106 1.75 -7.50 1.45
CA ALA A 106 1.24 -8.50 2.37
C ALA A 106 1.89 -8.34 3.73
N ALA A 107 1.18 -8.69 4.80
CA ALA A 107 1.71 -8.65 6.14
C ALA A 107 1.24 -9.82 6.98
N ILE A 108 2.08 -10.21 7.94
CA ILE A 108 1.69 -11.11 9.03
C ILE A 108 1.81 -10.30 10.30
N ARG A 109 0.71 -10.21 11.04
CA ARG A 109 0.66 -9.53 12.33
C ARG A 109 0.47 -10.53 13.45
N TRP A 110 1.32 -10.39 14.46
CA TRP A 110 1.23 -11.08 15.73
C TRP A 110 0.98 -10.08 16.86
N THR A 111 -0.17 -10.19 17.49
CA THR A 111 -0.58 -9.43 18.67
C THR A 111 -0.14 -10.17 19.93
N PHE A 112 0.89 -9.66 20.59
CA PHE A 112 1.39 -10.17 21.86
C PHE A 112 0.75 -9.38 23.00
N VAL A 113 -0.24 -9.96 23.70
CA VAL A 113 -1.11 -9.23 24.65
C VAL A 113 -1.95 -8.17 23.90
N GLU A 114 -3.10 -7.75 24.44
CA GLU A 114 -4.04 -6.82 23.76
C GLU A 114 -3.45 -5.42 23.42
N HIS A 115 -2.20 -5.14 23.82
CA HIS A 115 -1.58 -3.83 23.76
C HIS A 115 -0.34 -3.75 22.85
N LEU A 116 0.24 -4.88 22.41
CA LEU A 116 1.45 -4.88 21.59
C LEU A 116 1.26 -5.71 20.31
N HIS A 117 1.47 -5.08 19.17
CA HIS A 117 1.44 -5.72 17.85
C HIS A 117 2.83 -5.71 17.23
N ILE A 118 3.25 -6.85 16.72
CA ILE A 118 4.45 -7.04 15.91
C ILE A 118 3.98 -7.47 14.53
N GLU A 119 4.29 -6.66 13.52
CA GLU A 119 3.89 -6.91 12.14
C GLU A 119 5.13 -6.99 11.25
N MET A 120 5.17 -8.04 10.44
CA MET A 120 6.17 -8.21 9.38
C MET A 120 5.48 -7.91 8.05
N ASP A 121 5.88 -6.81 7.43
CA ASP A 121 5.35 -6.32 6.18
C ASP A 121 6.27 -6.70 5.02
N PHE A 122 5.65 -7.10 3.92
CA PHE A 122 6.26 -7.44 2.65
C PHE A 122 5.68 -6.52 1.58
N ASN A 123 6.42 -5.46 1.25
CA ASN A 123 5.95 -4.39 0.38
C ASN A 123 6.38 -4.63 -1.06
N ASN A 124 5.42 -4.51 -1.98
CA ASN A 124 5.59 -4.73 -3.41
C ASN A 124 6.12 -6.12 -3.80
N LEU A 125 5.33 -7.16 -3.54
CA LEU A 125 5.57 -8.53 -3.99
C LEU A 125 5.49 -8.71 -5.52
N LEU A 126 4.87 -7.75 -6.22
CA LEU A 126 4.83 -7.69 -7.69
C LEU A 126 5.95 -6.82 -8.26
N PHE A 127 7.09 -6.76 -7.58
CA PHE A 127 8.21 -5.93 -8.01
C PHE A 127 8.73 -6.30 -9.41
N ASP A 128 9.26 -5.32 -10.12
CA ASP A 128 9.96 -5.54 -11.39
C ASP A 128 11.44 -5.83 -11.12
N ASP A 129 11.87 -7.06 -11.42
CA ASP A 129 13.22 -7.57 -11.20
C ASP A 129 14.27 -6.94 -12.11
N GLU A 130 13.87 -6.23 -13.17
CA GLU A 130 14.77 -5.41 -13.99
C GLU A 130 15.04 -4.03 -13.36
N LYS A 131 14.24 -3.62 -12.36
CA LYS A 131 14.28 -2.29 -11.73
C LYS A 131 14.73 -2.33 -10.28
N VAL A 132 14.33 -3.35 -9.54
CA VAL A 132 14.67 -3.54 -8.12
C VAL A 132 15.00 -5.00 -7.82
N ASP A 133 16.06 -5.23 -7.04
CA ASP A 133 16.58 -6.58 -6.79
C ASP A 133 15.65 -7.45 -5.91
N TYR A 134 14.85 -6.82 -5.05
CA TYR A 134 13.99 -7.49 -4.08
C TYR A 134 12.83 -6.60 -3.61
N PHE A 135 11.75 -7.22 -3.17
CA PHE A 135 10.67 -6.56 -2.43
C PHE A 135 11.14 -6.09 -1.05
N GLN A 136 10.58 -4.99 -0.55
CA GLN A 136 10.97 -4.41 0.73
C GLN A 136 10.34 -5.18 1.89
N ARG A 137 11.09 -5.34 2.98
CA ARG A 137 10.64 -5.95 4.23
C ARG A 137 10.69 -4.92 5.34
N GLU A 138 9.60 -4.77 6.08
CA GLU A 138 9.51 -3.88 7.23
C GLU A 138 9.07 -4.66 8.47
N LEU A 139 9.61 -4.27 9.62
CA LEU A 139 9.15 -4.74 10.92
C LEU A 139 8.50 -3.56 11.64
N LYS A 140 7.20 -3.66 11.86
CA LYS A 140 6.41 -2.62 12.55
C LYS A 140 6.06 -3.11 13.94
N ILE A 141 6.33 -2.26 14.93
CA ILE A 141 5.98 -2.50 16.34
C ILE A 141 5.00 -1.42 16.76
N THR A 142 3.80 -1.81 17.15
CA THR A 142 2.74 -0.89 17.59
C THR A 142 2.34 -1.19 19.01
N TYR A 143 2.34 -0.17 19.86
CA TYR A 143 1.83 -0.24 21.23
C TYR A 143 0.58 0.63 21.37
N ILE A 144 -0.49 0.07 21.93
CA ILE A 144 -1.77 0.76 22.14
C ILE A 144 -2.11 0.67 23.63
N GLU A 145 -2.43 1.81 24.24
CA GLU A 145 -2.88 1.92 25.63
C GLU A 145 -4.16 2.73 25.68
N TYR A 146 -5.15 2.30 26.47
CA TYR A 146 -6.39 3.01 26.68
C TYR A 146 -6.38 3.67 28.07
N PHE A 147 -6.66 4.97 28.13
CA PHE A 147 -6.70 5.78 29.35
C PHE A 147 -8.13 6.17 29.75
#